data_AF-A0A955QQ21-F1
#
_entry.id   AF-A0A955QQ21-F1
#
_cell.length_a   1.000
_cell.length_b   1.000
_cell.length_c   1.000
_cell.angle_alpha   90.00
_cell.angle_beta   90.00
_cell.angle_gamma   90.00
#
_symmetry.space_group_name_H-M   'P 1'
#
loop_
_entity.id
_entity.type
_entity.pdbx_description
1 polymer ?
#
loop_
_entity_poly.entity_id
_entity_poly.type
_entity_poly.pdbx_seq_one_letter_code
_entity_poly.pdbx_strand_id
1 'polypeptide(L)'
;MMRILLILFCVMWMGGPVEAKLKKGPWPSDPELAKVEQELEEKYKPCEKHKNPMARSNCREKVRHPYYAEGKIRGIGEYVDLHYVDLPTPELEKKLAELRALMEQARPKFDAKFDRVPGELSEEKIAEEIRLVQVELGKREMMQYKKNQDFLKGKPGTP
;
A
#
# COMPACT_ATOMS: atom_id res chain seq x y z
N MET A 1 -9.03 -29.07 47.44
CA MET A 1 -8.23 -28.06 46.72
C MET A 1 -7.36 -28.67 45.60
N MET A 2 -7.88 -29.60 44.79
CA MET A 2 -7.04 -30.35 43.81
C MET A 2 -7.69 -30.50 42.42
N ARG A 3 -8.70 -29.68 42.11
CA ARG A 3 -9.41 -29.71 40.82
C ARG A 3 -9.25 -28.45 39.96
N ILE A 4 -8.69 -27.37 40.52
CA ILE A 4 -8.52 -26.09 39.81
C ILE A 4 -7.17 -26.02 39.06
N LEU A 5 -6.18 -26.81 39.50
CA LEU A 5 -4.84 -26.83 38.90
C LEU A 5 -4.74 -27.58 37.56
N LEU A 6 -5.72 -28.41 37.21
CA LEU A 6 -5.71 -29.19 35.95
C LEU A 6 -6.29 -28.44 34.74
N ILE A 7 -7.05 -27.36 34.96
CA ILE A 7 -7.66 -26.58 33.88
C ILE A 7 -6.67 -25.53 33.33
N LEU A 8 -5.75 -25.04 34.17
CA LEU A 8 -4.74 -24.05 33.76
C LEU A 8 -3.62 -24.63 32.88
N PHE A 9 -3.37 -25.94 32.92
CA PHE A 9 -2.34 -26.57 32.10
C PHE A 9 -2.78 -26.91 30.66
N CYS A 10 -4.09 -26.95 30.38
CA CYS A 10 -4.60 -27.20 29.02
C CYS A 10 -4.62 -25.96 28.13
N VAL A 11 -4.53 -24.75 28.70
CA VAL A 11 -4.57 -23.49 27.93
C VAL A 11 -3.19 -23.09 27.41
N MET A 12 -2.10 -23.62 27.98
CA MET A 12 -0.73 -23.26 27.57
C MET A 12 -0.17 -24.09 26.40
N TRP A 13 -0.93 -25.03 25.84
CA TRP A 13 -0.44 -25.97 24.81
C TRP A 13 -1.32 -26.06 23.56
N MET A 14 -2.08 -25.02 23.26
CA MET A 14 -2.77 -24.83 21.97
C MET A 14 -2.30 -23.57 21.22
N GLY A 15 -1.20 -22.94 21.68
CA GLY A 15 -0.45 -21.96 20.90
C GLY A 15 0.47 -22.66 19.91
N GLY A 16 -0.11 -23.41 18.98
CA GLY A 16 0.63 -24.20 18.01
C GLY A 16 1.44 -23.37 16.98
N PRO A 17 2.18 -24.05 16.08
CA PRO A 17 2.97 -23.48 14.99
C PRO A 17 2.11 -22.89 13.84
N VAL A 18 0.89 -22.44 14.17
CA VAL A 18 -0.10 -21.93 13.22
C VAL A 18 0.28 -20.52 12.76
N GLU A 19 0.75 -19.66 13.67
CA GLU A 19 1.32 -18.35 13.30
C GLU A 19 2.56 -18.49 12.42
N ALA A 20 3.41 -19.48 12.68
CA ALA A 20 4.61 -19.74 11.89
C ALA A 20 4.33 -20.34 10.49
N LYS A 21 3.17 -21.00 10.31
CA LYS A 21 2.71 -21.54 9.03
C LYS A 21 1.92 -20.52 8.21
N LEU A 22 1.13 -19.65 8.85
CA LEU A 22 0.47 -18.51 8.20
C LEU A 22 1.52 -17.55 7.61
N LYS A 23 2.62 -17.27 8.33
CA LYS A 23 3.69 -16.35 7.88
C LYS A 23 4.47 -16.76 6.62
N LYS A 24 4.29 -17.97 6.07
CA LYS A 24 5.18 -18.55 5.03
C LYS A 24 4.55 -18.74 3.64
N GLY A 25 3.49 -18.01 3.31
CA GLY A 25 3.13 -17.80 1.89
C GLY A 25 4.11 -16.80 1.25
N PRO A 26 4.41 -16.88 -0.05
CA PRO A 26 5.13 -15.82 -0.75
C PRO A 26 4.22 -14.58 -0.81
N TRP A 27 4.33 -13.70 0.18
CA TRP A 27 3.55 -12.48 0.24
C TRP A 27 3.89 -11.57 -0.94
N PRO A 28 2.91 -10.83 -1.48
CA PRO A 28 3.16 -9.92 -2.57
C PRO A 28 4.19 -8.86 -2.14
N SER A 29 5.25 -8.72 -2.91
CA SER A 29 6.34 -7.79 -2.64
C SER A 29 6.61 -6.90 -3.85
N ASP A 30 6.94 -5.64 -3.56
CA ASP A 30 7.35 -4.64 -4.54
C ASP A 30 8.84 -4.31 -4.32
N PRO A 31 9.72 -4.68 -5.27
CA PRO A 31 11.14 -4.37 -5.20
C PRO A 31 11.47 -2.87 -5.17
N GLU A 32 10.66 -2.03 -5.80
CA GLU A 32 10.92 -0.57 -5.82
C GLU A 32 10.61 0.04 -4.46
N LEU A 33 9.47 -0.33 -3.89
CA LEU A 33 9.12 0.03 -2.52
C LEU A 33 10.15 -0.49 -1.51
N ALA A 34 10.67 -1.71 -1.71
CA ALA A 34 11.72 -2.26 -0.85
C ALA A 34 12.97 -1.37 -0.84
N LYS A 35 13.39 -0.87 -2.01
CA LYS A 35 14.53 0.05 -2.12
C LYS A 35 14.26 1.37 -1.40
N VAL A 36 13.10 1.97 -1.62
CA VAL A 36 12.72 3.24 -0.96
C VAL A 36 12.68 3.07 0.57
N GLU A 37 12.12 1.98 1.07
CA GLU A 37 12.06 1.69 2.51
C GLU A 37 13.46 1.47 3.11
N GLN A 38 14.35 0.76 2.40
CA GLN A 38 15.74 0.58 2.83
C GLN A 38 16.51 1.90 2.88
N GLU A 39 16.40 2.74 1.84
CA GLU A 39 17.04 4.05 1.82
C GLU A 39 16.54 4.96 2.95
N LEU A 40 15.23 4.94 3.23
CA LEU A 40 14.63 5.69 4.32
C LEU A 40 15.16 5.23 5.68
N GLU A 41 15.24 3.92 5.91
CA GLU A 41 15.74 3.36 7.17
C GLU A 41 17.19 3.78 7.43
N GLU A 42 18.04 3.77 6.40
CA GLU A 42 19.41 4.27 6.52
C GLU A 42 19.45 5.76 6.85
N LYS A 43 18.60 6.56 6.19
CA LYS A 43 18.48 8.00 6.44
C LYS A 43 17.81 8.33 7.77
N TYR A 44 17.10 7.39 8.41
CA TYR A 44 16.53 7.56 9.75
C TYR A 44 17.52 7.32 10.89
N LYS A 45 18.61 6.58 10.67
CA LYS A 45 19.63 6.30 11.70
C LYS A 45 20.10 7.56 12.48
N PRO A 46 20.34 8.73 11.84
CA PRO A 46 20.68 9.96 12.56
C PRO A 46 19.55 10.48 13.46
N CYS A 47 18.28 10.26 13.09
CA CYS A 47 17.12 10.72 13.86
C CYS A 47 16.94 9.95 15.18
N GLU A 48 17.44 8.72 15.28
CA GLU A 48 17.39 7.95 16.54
C GLU A 48 18.20 8.56 17.68
N LYS A 49 19.10 9.51 17.38
CA LYS A 49 19.87 10.24 18.39
C LYS A 49 18.99 11.20 19.22
N HIS A 50 17.80 11.54 18.73
CA HIS A 50 16.88 12.42 19.45
C HIS A 50 16.14 11.64 20.56
N LYS A 51 16.42 11.99 21.82
CA LYS A 51 15.71 11.45 22.99
C LYS A 51 14.24 11.88 23.06
N ASN A 52 13.92 13.09 22.58
CA ASN A 52 12.56 13.58 22.56
C ASN A 52 11.78 12.92 21.39
N PRO A 53 10.68 12.19 21.66
CA PRO A 53 9.89 11.52 20.62
C PRO A 53 9.37 12.46 19.53
N MET A 54 8.98 13.69 19.90
CA MET A 54 8.49 14.69 18.96
C MET A 54 9.62 15.17 18.03
N ALA A 55 10.79 15.45 18.59
CA ALA A 55 11.97 15.86 17.80
C ALA A 55 12.41 14.73 16.84
N ARG A 56 12.36 13.47 17.29
CA ARG A 56 12.61 12.30 16.44
C ARG A 56 11.60 12.20 15.31
N SER A 57 10.30 12.36 15.62
CA SER A 57 9.24 12.33 14.61
C SER A 57 9.44 13.39 13.54
N ASN A 58 9.68 14.65 13.96
CA ASN A 58 9.92 15.76 13.05
C ASN A 58 11.17 15.55 12.18
N CYS A 59 12.23 14.94 12.74
CA CYS A 59 13.42 14.58 11.97
C CYS A 59 13.10 13.54 10.89
N ARG A 60 12.41 12.45 11.26
CA ARG A 60 12.01 11.40 10.32
C ARG A 60 11.07 11.95 9.24
N GLU A 61 10.14 12.84 9.59
CA GLU A 61 9.27 13.50 8.64
C GLU A 61 10.06 14.32 7.61
N LYS A 62 11.06 15.11 8.04
CA LYS A 62 11.95 15.84 7.13
C LYS A 62 12.73 14.92 6.20
N VAL A 63 13.16 13.75 6.67
CA VAL A 63 13.84 12.74 5.85
C VAL A 63 12.90 12.13 4.81
N ARG A 64 11.62 11.93 5.17
CA ARG A 64 10.61 11.33 4.30
C ARG A 64 10.05 12.31 3.26
N HIS A 65 10.03 13.61 3.57
CA HIS A 65 9.44 14.64 2.71
C HIS A 65 9.97 14.67 1.26
N PRO A 66 11.29 14.53 0.98
CA PRO A 66 11.79 14.46 -0.39
C PRO A 66 11.18 13.30 -1.19
N TYR A 67 10.99 12.14 -0.59
CA TYR A 67 10.39 10.98 -1.24
C TYR A 67 8.91 11.20 -1.57
N TYR A 68 8.21 11.97 -0.75
CA TYR A 68 6.86 12.45 -1.07
C TYR A 68 6.90 13.39 -2.27
N ALA A 69 7.74 14.42 -2.23
CA ALA A 69 7.85 15.40 -3.31
C ALA A 69 8.26 14.77 -4.66
N GLU A 70 9.04 13.69 -4.62
CA GLU A 70 9.47 12.94 -5.81
C GLU A 70 8.43 11.92 -6.30
N GLY A 71 7.26 11.81 -5.66
CA GLY A 71 6.24 10.87 -6.11
C GLY A 71 6.57 9.40 -5.80
N LYS A 72 7.58 9.11 -4.97
CA LYS A 72 8.06 7.74 -4.70
C LYS A 72 7.24 6.97 -3.65
N ILE A 73 6.28 7.65 -3.03
CA ILE A 73 5.43 7.09 -1.98
C ILE A 73 4.03 6.90 -2.55
N ARG A 74 3.48 5.69 -2.43
CA ARG A 74 2.10 5.40 -2.85
C ARG A 74 1.08 6.26 -2.11
N GLY A 75 -0.04 6.54 -2.75
CA GLY A 75 -1.15 7.29 -2.13
C GLY A 75 -1.12 8.80 -2.30
N ILE A 76 -0.12 9.35 -2.99
CA ILE A 76 -0.05 10.78 -3.30
C ILE A 76 -0.39 11.04 -4.77
N GLY A 77 -0.81 12.28 -5.08
CA GLY A 77 -1.20 12.66 -6.43
C GLY A 77 -0.07 12.49 -7.43
N GLU A 78 1.15 12.90 -7.07
CA GLU A 78 2.34 12.81 -7.93
C GLU A 78 2.67 11.37 -8.32
N TYR A 79 2.45 10.40 -7.42
CA TYR A 79 2.64 8.98 -7.73
C TYR A 79 1.66 8.53 -8.82
N VAL A 80 0.40 8.97 -8.78
CA VAL A 80 -0.59 8.63 -9.81
C VAL A 80 -0.19 9.20 -11.16
N ASP A 81 0.23 10.47 -11.18
CA ASP A 81 0.63 11.13 -12.40
C ASP A 81 1.83 10.43 -13.05
N LEU A 82 2.82 10.01 -12.25
CA LEU A 82 4.00 9.30 -12.73
C LEU A 82 3.73 7.87 -13.22
N HIS A 83 2.79 7.16 -12.58
CA HIS A 83 2.64 5.72 -12.80
C HIS A 83 1.38 5.32 -13.59
N TYR A 84 0.36 6.19 -13.65
CA TYR A 84 -0.96 5.81 -14.20
C TYR A 84 -1.49 6.71 -15.31
N VAL A 85 -1.17 8.00 -15.31
CA VAL A 85 -1.75 8.96 -16.28
C VAL A 85 -1.37 8.61 -17.72
N ASP A 86 -0.12 8.20 -17.96
CA ASP A 86 0.37 7.89 -19.32
C ASP A 86 0.02 6.47 -19.79
N LEU A 87 -0.51 5.60 -18.92
CA LEU A 87 -0.89 4.25 -19.31
C LEU A 87 -2.16 4.26 -20.17
N PRO A 88 -2.23 3.53 -21.29
CA PRO A 88 -3.47 3.39 -22.05
C PRO A 88 -4.53 2.63 -21.25
N THR A 89 -5.82 2.88 -21.52
CA THR A 89 -6.94 2.30 -20.76
C THR A 89 -6.88 0.77 -20.62
N PRO A 90 -6.55 -0.01 -21.66
CA PRO A 90 -6.42 -1.47 -21.52
C PRO A 90 -5.32 -1.89 -20.54
N GLU A 91 -4.24 -1.11 -20.42
CA GLU A 91 -3.17 -1.40 -19.45
C GLU A 91 -3.59 -1.05 -18.02
N LEU A 92 -4.36 0.02 -17.83
CA LEU A 92 -4.96 0.34 -16.53
C LEU A 92 -5.95 -0.75 -16.07
N GLU A 93 -6.77 -1.27 -16.97
CA GLU A 93 -7.69 -2.37 -16.68
C GLU A 93 -6.95 -3.66 -16.32
N LYS A 94 -5.88 -3.98 -17.07
CA LYS A 94 -5.00 -5.10 -16.75
C LYS A 94 -4.34 -4.91 -15.38
N LYS A 95 -3.82 -3.73 -15.08
CA LYS A 95 -3.22 -3.39 -13.79
C LYS A 95 -4.23 -3.54 -12.64
N LEU A 96 -5.47 -3.11 -12.85
CA LEU A 96 -6.55 -3.27 -11.89
C LEU A 96 -6.84 -4.75 -11.60
N ALA A 97 -6.85 -5.60 -12.64
CA ALA A 97 -7.02 -7.04 -12.47
C ALA A 97 -5.85 -7.68 -11.70
N GLU A 98 -4.61 -7.29 -12.02
CA GLU A 98 -3.41 -7.74 -11.28
C GLU A 98 -3.49 -7.33 -9.81
N LEU A 99 -3.81 -6.07 -9.51
CA LEU A 99 -3.93 -5.58 -8.14
C LEU A 99 -5.03 -6.31 -7.36
N ARG A 100 -6.17 -6.61 -7.98
CA ARG A 100 -7.23 -7.41 -7.36
C ARG A 100 -6.76 -8.82 -7.04
N ALA A 101 -6.04 -9.47 -7.95
CA ALA A 101 -5.46 -10.79 -7.71
C ALA A 101 -4.41 -10.77 -6.57
N LEU A 102 -3.63 -9.69 -6.46
CA LEU A 102 -2.69 -9.49 -5.36
C LEU A 102 -3.40 -9.25 -4.02
N MET A 103 -4.56 -8.58 -4.02
CA MET A 103 -5.33 -8.28 -2.81
C MET A 103 -5.80 -9.57 -2.12
N GLU A 104 -6.23 -10.57 -2.89
CA GLU A 104 -6.63 -11.90 -2.38
C GLU A 104 -5.46 -12.65 -1.69
N GLN A 105 -4.22 -12.30 -2.02
CA GLN A 105 -3.01 -12.91 -1.47
C GLN A 105 -2.37 -12.09 -0.35
N ALA A 106 -2.83 -10.86 -0.14
CA ALA A 106 -2.19 -9.92 0.76
C ALA A 106 -2.52 -10.20 2.22
N ARG A 107 -1.56 -9.92 3.12
CA ARG A 107 -1.84 -9.98 4.55
C ARG A 107 -2.80 -8.87 4.98
N PRO A 108 -3.75 -9.17 5.88
CA PRO A 108 -4.45 -8.17 6.64
C PRO A 108 -3.46 -7.29 7.42
N LYS A 109 -3.82 -6.02 7.61
CA LYS A 109 -3.00 -5.04 8.34
C LYS A 109 -2.61 -5.52 9.76
N PHE A 110 -3.50 -6.27 10.40
CA PHE A 110 -3.30 -6.78 11.76
C PHE A 110 -2.13 -7.78 11.83
N ASP A 111 -2.04 -8.69 10.87
CA ASP A 111 -1.03 -9.74 10.80
C ASP A 111 0.35 -9.21 10.36
N ALA A 112 0.36 -8.08 9.66
CA ALA A 112 1.55 -7.50 9.04
C ALA A 112 2.30 -6.49 9.94
N LYS A 113 1.80 -6.15 11.13
CA LYS A 113 2.28 -4.98 11.89
C LYS A 113 3.73 -5.09 12.40
N PHE A 114 4.20 -6.28 12.73
CA PHE A 114 5.52 -6.48 13.36
C PHE A 114 6.45 -7.44 12.60
N ASP A 115 5.95 -8.20 11.62
CA ASP A 115 6.70 -9.23 10.87
C ASP A 115 6.76 -8.94 9.37
N ARG A 116 6.61 -7.66 9.01
CA ARG A 116 6.64 -7.22 7.63
C ARG A 116 8.07 -7.22 7.12
N VAL A 117 8.26 -7.77 5.93
CA VAL A 117 9.53 -7.61 5.23
C VAL A 117 9.50 -6.32 4.39
N PRO A 118 10.66 -5.68 4.16
CA PRO A 118 10.75 -4.51 3.28
C PRO A 118 10.13 -4.79 1.90
N GLY A 119 9.32 -3.85 1.41
CA GLY A 119 8.61 -3.98 0.12
C GLY A 119 7.35 -4.83 0.15
N GLU A 120 7.01 -5.46 1.28
CA GLU A 120 5.80 -6.26 1.36
C GLU A 120 4.53 -5.40 1.27
N LEU A 121 3.65 -5.78 0.34
CA LEU A 121 2.38 -5.12 0.11
C LEU A 121 1.31 -5.66 1.07
N SER A 122 0.73 -4.76 1.86
CA SER A 122 -0.43 -5.06 2.68
C SER A 122 -1.68 -4.84 1.86
N GLU A 123 -2.75 -5.47 2.30
CA GLU A 123 -4.10 -5.20 1.82
C GLU A 123 -4.38 -3.69 1.70
N GLU A 124 -4.05 -2.89 2.72
CA GLU A 124 -4.23 -1.42 2.71
C GLU A 124 -3.46 -0.73 1.55
N LYS A 125 -2.19 -1.12 1.30
CA LYS A 125 -1.38 -0.52 0.23
C LYS A 125 -1.92 -0.92 -1.15
N ILE A 126 -2.47 -2.12 -1.28
CA ILE A 126 -3.05 -2.62 -2.54
C ILE A 126 -4.41 -1.99 -2.77
N ALA A 127 -5.24 -1.88 -1.74
CA ALA A 127 -6.56 -1.25 -1.79
C ALA A 127 -6.45 0.25 -2.16
N GLU A 128 -5.46 0.95 -1.60
CA GLU A 128 -5.14 2.32 -1.98
C GLU A 128 -4.77 2.41 -3.47
N GLU A 129 -3.91 1.52 -3.94
CA GLU A 129 -3.50 1.46 -5.35
C GLU A 129 -4.69 1.20 -6.29
N ILE A 130 -5.56 0.25 -5.94
CA ILE A 130 -6.79 -0.07 -6.67
C ILE A 130 -7.64 1.19 -6.81
N ARG A 131 -7.83 1.93 -5.71
CA ARG A 131 -8.61 3.17 -5.72
C ARG A 131 -8.02 4.21 -6.65
N LEU A 132 -6.69 4.37 -6.67
CA LEU A 132 -6.01 5.32 -7.56
C LEU A 132 -6.26 4.98 -9.04
N VAL A 133 -6.09 3.71 -9.41
CA VAL A 133 -6.35 3.24 -10.78
C VAL A 133 -7.83 3.43 -11.16
N GLN A 134 -8.76 3.13 -10.26
CA GLN A 134 -10.19 3.33 -10.48
C GLN A 134 -10.57 4.80 -10.67
N VAL A 135 -9.95 5.72 -9.91
CA VAL A 135 -10.16 7.16 -10.07
C VAL A 135 -9.72 7.61 -11.46
N GLU A 136 -8.57 7.13 -11.94
CA GLU A 136 -8.06 7.48 -13.26
C GLU A 136 -8.95 6.94 -14.39
N LEU A 137 -9.38 5.68 -14.30
CA LEU A 137 -10.36 5.10 -15.22
C LEU A 137 -11.67 5.92 -15.24
N GLY A 138 -12.20 6.26 -14.06
CA GLY A 138 -13.42 7.06 -13.94
C GLY A 138 -13.27 8.48 -14.53
N LYS A 139 -12.10 9.12 -14.39
CA LYS A 139 -11.82 10.40 -15.05
C LYS A 139 -11.93 10.28 -16.58
N ARG A 140 -11.36 9.21 -17.15
CA ARG A 140 -11.38 8.96 -18.61
C ARG A 140 -12.79 8.70 -19.13
N GLU A 141 -13.56 7.87 -18.44
CA GLU A 141 -14.96 7.61 -18.77
C GLU A 141 -15.79 8.91 -18.72
N MET A 142 -15.58 9.75 -17.70
CA MET A 142 -16.26 11.04 -17.59
C MET A 142 -15.88 12.01 -18.70
N MET A 143 -14.61 12.03 -19.14
CA MET A 143 -14.19 12.83 -20.29
C MET A 143 -14.87 12.35 -21.57
N GLN A 144 -14.91 11.03 -21.81
CA GLN A 144 -15.59 10.47 -22.97
C GLN A 144 -17.09 10.74 -22.95
N TYR A 145 -17.73 10.61 -21.79
CA TYR A 145 -19.14 10.95 -21.60
C TYR A 145 -19.44 12.42 -21.95
N LYS A 146 -18.61 13.36 -21.47
CA LYS A 146 -18.73 14.79 -21.81
C LYS A 146 -18.56 15.03 -23.31
N LYS A 147 -17.54 14.42 -23.94
CA LYS A 147 -17.34 14.51 -25.40
C LYS A 147 -18.57 14.01 -26.17
N ASN A 148 -19.14 12.89 -25.75
CA ASN A 148 -20.37 12.35 -26.35
C ASN A 148 -21.57 13.29 -26.15
N GLN A 149 -21.73 13.88 -24.96
CA GLN A 149 -22.79 14.87 -24.73
C GLN A 149 -22.63 16.14 -25.58
N ASP A 150 -21.41 16.66 -25.72
CA ASP A 150 -21.15 17.84 -26.53
C ASP A 150 -21.45 17.58 -28.01
N PHE A 151 -21.06 16.40 -28.51
CA PHE A 151 -21.42 15.94 -29.85
C PHE A 151 -22.94 15.90 -30.07
N LEU A 152 -23.68 15.28 -29.14
CA LEU A 152 -25.16 15.21 -29.22
C LEU A 152 -25.83 16.59 -29.16
N LYS A 153 -25.18 17.59 -28.55
CA LYS A 153 -25.67 18.97 -28.44
C LYS A 153 -25.20 19.86 -29.61
N GLY A 154 -24.50 19.31 -30.60
CA GLY A 154 -23.97 20.07 -31.74
C GLY A 154 -22.88 21.08 -31.37
N LYS A 155 -22.24 20.93 -30.20
CA LYS A 155 -21.11 21.77 -29.79
C LYS A 155 -19.83 21.26 -30.44
N PRO A 156 -18.90 22.13 -30.87
CA PRO A 156 -17.58 21.69 -31.27
C PRO A 156 -16.92 20.96 -30.09
N GLY A 157 -16.43 19.75 -30.32
CA GLY A 157 -15.85 18.92 -29.27
C GLY A 157 -14.68 19.63 -28.59
N THR A 158 -14.71 19.68 -27.27
CA THR A 158 -13.58 20.19 -26.47
C THR A 158 -12.37 19.28 -26.68
N PRO A 159 -11.17 19.81 -27.06
CA PRO A 159 -9.98 19.00 -27.29
C PRO A 159 -9.65 18.09 -26.10
#